data_AF-A0A0F9JN36-F1
#
_entry.id   AF-A0A0F9JN36-F1
#
_cell.length_a   1.000
_cell.length_b   1.000
_cell.length_c   1.000
_cell.angle_alpha   90.00
_cell.angle_beta   90.00
_cell.angle_gamma   90.00
#
_symmetry.space_group_name_H-M   'P 1'
#
loop_
_entity.id
_entity.type
_entity.pdbx_description
1 polymer ?
#
loop_
_entity_poly.entity_id
_entity_poly.type
_entity_poly.pdbx_seq_one_letter_code
_entity_poly.pdbx_strand_id
1 'polypeptide(L)'
;IRTNLINANDSSDTVISDAEINEDGELADTTTFSIVFSAAGKMIFRDVWVWNRQGRAMGDDSSTDDVFNTQTNVDDLNHPDMLYPAMFYQDDYPGVGFGQEPSRQSFVIYDKKILAGLDPASRFSSYLQNLKVIYVNPYTGDLIK
;
A
#
# COMPACT_ATOMS: atom_id res chain seq x y z
N ILE A 1 -3.65 -10.81 2.68
CA ILE A 1 -4.99 -11.25 3.12
C ILE A 1 -4.81 -12.18 4.28
N ARG A 2 -5.18 -11.70 5.47
CA ARG A 2 -4.77 -12.26 6.76
C ARG A 2 -5.75 -13.33 7.25
N THR A 3 -5.25 -14.19 8.13
CA THR A 3 -6.05 -14.94 9.09
C THR A 3 -5.52 -14.64 10.50
N ASN A 4 -6.42 -14.16 11.35
CA ASN A 4 -6.39 -13.91 12.79
C ASN A 4 -5.10 -14.14 13.61
N LEU A 5 -4.57 -13.05 14.20
CA LEU A 5 -4.37 -12.91 15.65
C LEU A 5 -4.80 -11.48 16.04
N ILE A 6 -5.79 -11.40 16.92
CA ILE A 6 -6.57 -10.22 17.25
C ILE A 6 -5.74 -9.23 18.09
N ASN A 7 -5.52 -8.02 17.56
CA ASN A 7 -5.42 -6.81 18.37
C ASN A 7 -6.68 -5.99 18.09
N ALA A 8 -7.47 -5.72 19.12
CA ALA A 8 -8.81 -5.13 19.03
C ALA A 8 -8.87 -3.67 18.52
N ASN A 9 -7.75 -3.12 18.03
CA ASN A 9 -7.65 -1.80 17.41
C ASN A 9 -7.34 -1.85 15.89
N ASP A 10 -7.24 -3.03 15.29
CA ASP A 10 -6.74 -3.26 13.91
C ASP A 10 -7.87 -3.52 12.89
N SER A 11 -9.08 -3.02 13.15
CA SER A 11 -10.32 -3.51 12.49
C SER A 11 -10.86 -2.68 11.32
N SER A 12 -10.27 -1.55 10.94
CA SER A 12 -10.89 -0.67 9.93
C SER A 12 -10.49 -0.98 8.49
N ASP A 13 -9.50 -1.84 8.25
CA ASP A 13 -8.80 -1.83 6.97
C ASP A 13 -8.27 -3.19 6.51
N THR A 14 -9.00 -4.25 6.86
CA THR A 14 -8.72 -5.62 6.39
C THR A 14 -9.77 -6.00 5.36
N VAL A 15 -9.33 -6.32 4.13
CA VAL A 15 -10.21 -6.93 3.11
C VAL A 15 -10.70 -8.29 3.60
N ILE A 16 -12.00 -8.42 3.80
CA ILE A 16 -12.71 -9.63 4.23
C ILE A 16 -13.78 -10.07 3.23
N SER A 17 -14.01 -9.30 2.17
CA SER A 17 -15.03 -9.61 1.16
C SER A 17 -14.64 -9.16 -0.24
N ASP A 18 -15.35 -9.69 -1.24
CA ASP A 18 -15.17 -9.26 -2.64
C ASP A 18 -15.56 -7.79 -2.87
N ALA A 19 -16.46 -7.24 -2.06
CA ALA A 19 -16.96 -5.87 -2.19
C ALA A 19 -15.96 -4.80 -1.76
N GLU A 20 -14.82 -5.19 -1.19
CA GLU A 20 -13.76 -4.29 -0.70
C GLU A 20 -12.51 -4.35 -1.62
N ILE A 21 -12.58 -5.06 -2.74
CA ILE A 21 -11.48 -5.17 -3.73
C ILE A 21 -11.99 -5.40 -5.17
N ASN A 22 -13.24 -5.00 -5.43
CA ASN A 22 -13.86 -5.15 -6.73
C ASN A 22 -13.62 -3.92 -7.63
N GLU A 23 -13.18 -2.80 -7.07
CA GLU A 23 -12.79 -1.61 -7.82
C GLU A 23 -11.25 -1.45 -7.89
N ASP A 24 -10.78 -0.77 -8.94
CA ASP A 24 -9.34 -0.58 -9.15
C ASP A 24 -8.69 0.31 -8.08
N GLY A 25 -9.44 1.29 -7.54
CA GLY A 25 -8.98 2.14 -6.43
C GLY A 25 -8.78 1.35 -5.14
N GLU A 26 -9.70 0.43 -4.83
CA GLU A 26 -9.59 -0.47 -3.67
C GLU A 26 -8.42 -1.44 -3.84
N LEU A 27 -8.21 -1.94 -5.05
CA LEU A 27 -7.04 -2.78 -5.34
C LEU A 27 -5.74 -1.98 -5.21
N ALA A 28 -5.69 -0.74 -5.66
CA ALA A 28 -4.51 0.12 -5.52
C ALA A 28 -4.18 0.36 -4.03
N ASP A 29 -5.19 0.75 -3.25
CA ASP A 29 -5.10 0.97 -1.79
C ASP A 29 -4.53 -0.26 -1.07
N THR A 30 -5.01 -1.45 -1.43
CA THR A 30 -4.62 -2.70 -0.77
C THR A 30 -3.28 -3.29 -1.25
N THR A 31 -2.65 -2.71 -2.28
CA THR A 31 -1.36 -3.17 -2.81
C THR A 31 -0.15 -2.42 -2.29
N THR A 32 -0.37 -1.26 -1.68
CA THR A 32 0.65 -0.50 -0.97
C THR A 32 0.52 -0.81 0.52
N PHE A 33 1.63 -0.88 1.25
CA PHE A 33 1.59 -1.02 2.69
C PHE A 33 2.92 -0.61 3.32
N SER A 34 2.86 -0.11 4.55
CA SER A 34 4.05 0.21 5.35
C SER A 34 4.29 -0.81 6.47
N ILE A 35 5.55 -1.16 6.76
CA ILE A 35 5.95 -1.88 7.99
C ILE A 35 6.84 -0.95 8.80
N VAL A 36 6.48 -0.68 10.06
CA VAL A 36 7.18 0.33 10.88
C VAL A 36 7.84 -0.32 12.09
N PHE A 37 9.13 -0.05 12.25
CA PHE A 37 9.89 -0.38 13.44
C PHE A 37 10.23 0.90 14.21
N SER A 38 10.08 0.85 15.53
CA SER A 38 10.57 1.90 16.42
C SER A 38 12.10 1.95 16.41
N ALA A 39 12.67 3.05 16.90
CA ALA A 39 14.11 3.20 17.09
C ALA A 39 14.73 2.10 18.00
N ALA A 40 13.93 1.43 18.83
CA ALA A 40 14.35 0.30 19.66
C ALA A 40 14.33 -1.04 18.91
N GLY A 41 14.03 -1.06 17.62
CA GLY A 41 13.96 -2.28 16.80
C GLY A 41 12.67 -3.10 16.98
N LYS A 42 11.70 -2.59 17.74
CA LYS A 42 10.39 -3.25 17.90
C LYS A 42 9.39 -2.70 16.90
N MET A 43 8.67 -3.60 16.22
CA MET A 43 7.54 -3.27 15.35
C MET A 43 6.45 -2.54 16.13
N ILE A 44 5.91 -1.49 15.51
CA ILE A 44 4.85 -0.66 16.06
C ILE A 44 3.74 -0.47 15.04
N PHE A 45 2.52 -0.23 15.52
CA PHE A 45 1.36 0.07 14.69
C PHE A 45 1.07 1.56 14.74
N ARG A 46 1.09 2.21 13.57
CA ARG A 46 0.75 3.63 13.40
C ARG A 46 0.16 3.85 12.02
N ASP A 47 -0.66 4.88 11.91
CA ASP A 47 -1.07 5.41 10.61
C ASP A 47 0.13 6.14 9.99
N VAL A 48 0.45 5.76 8.76
CA VAL A 48 1.60 6.25 8.01
C VAL A 48 1.09 7.06 6.84
N TRP A 49 1.73 8.20 6.64
CA TRP A 49 1.52 9.04 5.49
C TRP A 49 2.83 9.08 4.70
N VAL A 50 2.81 8.55 3.48
CA VAL A 50 3.95 8.59 2.55
C VAL A 50 3.88 9.88 1.76
N TRP A 51 4.91 10.71 1.87
CA TRP A 51 4.97 12.03 1.24
C TRP A 51 6.31 12.23 0.52
N ASN A 52 6.32 13.03 -0.54
CA ASN A 52 7.58 13.55 -1.08
C ASN A 52 8.40 14.32 -0.03
N ARG A 53 9.73 14.25 -0.17
CA ARG A 53 10.74 14.83 0.72
C ARG A 53 10.58 16.31 1.00
N GLN A 54 9.99 17.06 0.07
CA GLN A 54 9.78 18.51 0.16
C GLN A 54 8.40 18.89 0.71
N GLY A 55 7.53 17.92 1.02
CA GLY A 55 6.21 18.19 1.58
C GLY A 55 5.25 18.88 0.60
N ARG A 56 5.43 18.70 -0.72
CA ARG A 56 4.58 19.33 -1.74
C ARG A 56 3.25 18.60 -1.89
N ALA A 57 2.13 19.30 -1.82
CA ALA A 57 0.82 18.69 -1.94
C ALA A 57 0.38 18.52 -3.41
N MET A 58 -0.73 17.83 -3.62
CA MET A 58 -1.42 17.74 -4.90
C MET A 58 -1.63 19.15 -5.49
N GLY A 59 -1.17 19.34 -6.72
CA GLY A 59 -1.22 20.63 -7.43
C GLY A 59 0.01 21.52 -7.23
N ASP A 60 0.97 21.13 -6.38
CA ASP A 60 2.31 21.71 -6.31
C ASP A 60 3.34 20.68 -6.81
N ASP A 61 3.58 20.66 -8.12
CA ASP A 61 4.50 19.73 -8.78
C ASP A 61 5.97 20.18 -8.69
N SER A 62 6.30 21.16 -7.84
CA SER A 62 7.68 21.66 -7.68
C SER A 62 8.63 20.73 -6.92
N SER A 63 8.15 19.59 -6.45
CA SER A 63 8.98 18.60 -5.76
C SER A 63 9.91 17.89 -6.73
N THR A 64 11.20 17.80 -6.39
CA THR A 64 12.21 17.05 -7.15
C THR A 64 12.51 15.68 -6.54
N ASP A 65 11.65 15.17 -5.65
CA ASP A 65 11.81 13.83 -5.09
C ASP A 65 11.64 12.77 -6.18
N ASP A 66 12.61 11.86 -6.24
CA ASP A 66 12.70 10.78 -7.22
C ASP A 66 12.04 9.49 -6.74
N VAL A 67 11.63 9.42 -5.47
CA VAL A 67 11.00 8.21 -4.90
C VAL A 67 9.48 8.34 -4.85
N PHE A 68 8.98 9.26 -4.03
CA PHE A 68 7.54 9.52 -3.86
C PHE A 68 7.21 10.92 -4.32
N ASN A 69 6.19 11.09 -5.17
CA ASN A 69 5.83 12.41 -5.68
C ASN A 69 4.36 12.53 -6.08
N THR A 70 3.95 13.72 -6.51
CA THR A 70 2.63 13.97 -7.10
C THR A 70 2.44 13.12 -8.36
N GLN A 71 1.18 12.88 -8.70
CA GLN A 71 0.83 12.10 -9.89
C GLN A 71 1.48 12.66 -11.17
N THR A 72 1.47 13.99 -11.35
CA THR A 72 2.11 14.65 -12.50
C THR A 72 3.59 14.28 -12.61
N ASN A 73 4.33 14.32 -11.50
CA ASN A 73 5.76 14.05 -11.47
C ASN A 73 6.14 12.57 -11.64
N VAL A 74 5.17 11.66 -11.47
CA VAL A 74 5.36 10.23 -11.73
C VAL A 74 4.94 9.88 -13.16
N ASP A 75 3.87 10.48 -13.67
CA ASP A 75 3.32 10.18 -15.00
C ASP A 75 4.00 10.97 -16.14
N ASP A 76 4.53 12.16 -15.86
CA ASP A 76 5.13 13.02 -16.89
C ASP A 76 6.58 12.64 -17.20
N LEU A 77 6.75 11.84 -18.25
CA LEU A 77 8.06 11.46 -18.79
C LEU A 77 8.86 12.64 -19.39
N ASN A 78 8.26 13.82 -19.55
CA ASN A 78 8.88 14.99 -20.19
C ASN A 78 9.05 16.18 -19.23
N HIS A 79 8.92 15.97 -17.91
CA HIS A 79 8.97 17.06 -16.96
C HIS A 79 10.32 17.80 -17.02
N PRO A 80 10.35 19.12 -17.31
CA PRO A 80 11.57 19.84 -17.69
C PRO A 80 12.62 19.92 -16.58
N ASP A 81 12.18 19.84 -15.32
CA ASP A 81 13.04 19.93 -14.13
C ASP A 81 13.39 18.56 -13.52
N MET A 82 12.86 17.46 -14.08
CA MET A 82 13.18 16.11 -13.61
C MET A 82 14.00 15.35 -14.64
N LEU A 83 15.10 14.76 -14.18
CA LEU A 83 15.93 13.90 -15.03
C LEU A 83 15.20 12.58 -15.35
N TYR A 84 14.33 12.12 -14.43
CA TYR A 84 13.47 10.95 -14.55
C TYR A 84 12.19 11.17 -13.71
N PRO A 85 11.04 10.61 -14.13
CA PRO A 85 9.84 10.60 -13.30
C PRO A 85 10.09 9.90 -11.97
N ALA A 86 9.38 10.32 -10.93
CA ALA A 86 9.43 9.66 -9.63
C ALA A 86 8.88 8.23 -9.72
N MET A 87 9.30 7.36 -8.80
CA MET A 87 8.97 5.93 -8.87
C MET A 87 7.55 5.60 -8.41
N PHE A 88 7.03 6.32 -7.42
CA PHE A 88 5.78 6.00 -6.74
C PHE A 88 4.96 7.27 -6.47
N TYR A 89 3.64 7.14 -6.48
CA TYR A 89 2.76 8.21 -6.02
C TYR A 89 2.90 8.39 -4.50
N GLN A 90 2.81 9.64 -4.06
CA GLN A 90 2.62 9.97 -2.65
C GLN A 90 1.16 9.74 -2.24
N ASP A 91 0.94 9.57 -0.94
CA ASP A 91 -0.39 9.60 -0.37
C ASP A 91 -0.83 11.08 -0.38
N ASP A 92 -1.69 11.47 -1.31
CA ASP A 92 -2.40 12.76 -1.27
C ASP A 92 -3.65 12.71 -2.17
N TYR A 93 -4.13 11.48 -2.41
CA TYR A 93 -5.20 11.18 -3.34
C TYR A 93 -6.13 10.11 -2.74
N PRO A 94 -6.82 10.40 -1.62
CA PRO A 94 -7.63 9.41 -0.91
C PRO A 94 -8.78 8.86 -1.75
N GLY A 95 -9.23 9.60 -2.78
CA GLY A 95 -10.30 9.15 -3.68
C GLY A 95 -9.90 8.06 -4.68
N VAL A 96 -8.61 7.69 -4.75
CA VAL A 96 -8.09 6.66 -5.67
C VAL A 96 -7.16 5.65 -4.98
N GLY A 97 -7.21 5.57 -3.65
CA GLY A 97 -6.44 4.59 -2.89
C GLY A 97 -5.01 5.01 -2.51
N PHE A 98 -4.72 6.31 -2.50
CA PHE A 98 -3.45 6.86 -1.97
C PHE A 98 -3.75 7.81 -0.81
N GLY A 99 -4.31 7.24 0.26
CA GLY A 99 -4.58 7.92 1.51
C GLY A 99 -3.63 7.49 2.62
N GLN A 100 -3.74 8.13 3.78
CA GLN A 100 -3.04 7.68 4.98
C GLN A 100 -3.52 6.29 5.38
N GLU A 101 -2.58 5.35 5.59
CA GLU A 101 -2.90 3.95 5.88
C GLU A 101 -2.22 3.43 7.15
N PRO A 102 -2.84 2.48 7.88
CA PRO A 102 -2.21 1.84 9.03
C PRO A 102 -1.07 0.92 8.60
N SER A 103 0.06 1.01 9.30
CA SER A 103 1.18 0.08 9.12
C SER A 103 0.76 -1.37 9.37
N ARG A 104 1.34 -2.31 8.61
CA ARG A 104 0.98 -3.73 8.61
C ARG A 104 2.07 -4.60 9.26
N GLN A 105 1.64 -5.75 9.76
CA GLN A 105 2.51 -6.81 10.30
C GLN A 105 2.49 -8.09 9.45
N SER A 106 1.59 -8.16 8.49
CA SER A 106 1.43 -9.32 7.62
C SER A 106 0.69 -8.96 6.35
N PHE A 107 0.98 -9.72 5.29
CA PHE A 107 0.49 -9.53 3.93
C PHE A 107 0.34 -10.88 3.22
N VAL A 108 -0.17 -10.89 1.99
CA VAL A 108 -0.09 -12.06 1.09
C VAL A 108 0.65 -11.66 -0.16
N ILE A 109 1.26 -12.63 -0.82
CA ILE A 109 1.82 -12.45 -2.15
C ILE A 109 0.91 -13.18 -3.13
N TYR A 110 0.47 -12.47 -4.16
CA TYR A 110 -0.41 -12.99 -5.20
C TYR A 110 0.25 -12.86 -6.58
N ASP A 111 -0.22 -13.64 -7.55
CA ASP A 111 0.18 -13.52 -8.95
C ASP A 111 -0.74 -12.52 -9.66
N LYS A 112 -0.15 -11.45 -10.20
CA LYS A 112 -0.88 -10.38 -10.89
C LYS A 112 -1.66 -10.87 -12.10
N LYS A 113 -1.15 -11.85 -12.85
CA LYS A 113 -1.82 -12.39 -14.04
C LYS A 113 -3.03 -13.24 -13.66
N ILE A 114 -2.89 -14.03 -12.59
CA ILE A 114 -4.04 -14.79 -12.05
C ILE A 114 -5.12 -13.81 -11.59
N LEU A 115 -4.77 -12.82 -10.78
CA LEU A 115 -5.74 -11.85 -10.26
C LEU A 115 -6.44 -11.08 -11.37
N ALA A 116 -5.70 -10.65 -12.40
CA ALA A 116 -6.26 -9.91 -13.55
C ALA A 116 -7.19 -10.76 -14.43
N GLY A 117 -7.07 -12.09 -14.40
CA GLY A 117 -7.94 -13.01 -15.13
C GLY A 117 -9.23 -13.37 -14.40
N LEU A 118 -9.40 -12.96 -13.14
CA LEU A 118 -10.59 -13.23 -12.34
C LEU A 118 -11.61 -12.11 -12.49
N ASP A 119 -12.89 -12.46 -12.33
CA ASP A 119 -13.97 -11.49 -12.19
C ASP A 119 -13.71 -10.61 -10.96
N PRO A 120 -13.63 -9.27 -11.11
CA PRO A 120 -13.46 -8.34 -9.99
C PRO A 120 -14.39 -8.60 -8.81
N ALA A 121 -15.64 -8.99 -9.07
CA ALA A 121 -16.65 -9.26 -8.04
C ALA A 121 -16.42 -10.57 -7.25
N SER A 122 -15.33 -11.30 -7.54
CA SER A 122 -15.03 -12.59 -6.90
C SER A 122 -13.55 -12.79 -6.58
N ARG A 123 -12.73 -11.73 -6.72
CA ARG A 123 -11.27 -11.81 -6.55
C ARG A 123 -10.88 -12.32 -5.18
N PHE A 124 -11.51 -11.80 -4.12
CA PHE A 124 -11.26 -12.17 -2.74
C PHE A 124 -11.61 -13.65 -2.52
N SER A 125 -12.87 -14.02 -2.74
CA SER A 125 -13.40 -15.34 -2.42
C SER A 125 -12.80 -16.45 -3.29
N SER A 126 -12.51 -16.17 -4.57
CA SER A 126 -12.05 -17.21 -5.50
C SER A 126 -10.56 -17.50 -5.40
N TYR A 127 -9.74 -16.55 -4.92
CA TYR A 127 -8.28 -16.67 -5.02
C TYR A 127 -7.56 -16.15 -3.78
N LEU A 128 -7.79 -14.89 -3.50
CA LEU A 128 -7.04 -14.08 -2.56
C LEU A 128 -7.16 -14.56 -1.10
N GLN A 129 -8.34 -15.03 -0.67
CA GLN A 129 -8.56 -15.62 0.66
C GLN A 129 -7.84 -16.95 0.88
N ASN A 130 -7.47 -17.64 -0.20
CA ASN A 130 -6.84 -18.96 -0.15
C ASN A 130 -5.30 -18.86 -0.13
N LEU A 131 -4.75 -17.66 -0.22
CA LEU A 131 -3.31 -17.44 -0.21
C LEU A 131 -2.72 -17.56 1.18
N LYS A 132 -1.49 -18.06 1.24
CA LYS A 132 -0.73 -18.15 2.47
C LYS A 132 -0.36 -16.76 2.98
N VAL A 133 -0.74 -16.46 4.21
CA VAL A 133 -0.37 -15.24 4.92
C VAL A 133 1.12 -15.28 5.26
N ILE A 134 1.82 -14.18 5.03
CA ILE A 134 3.20 -13.97 5.44
C ILE A 134 3.19 -12.96 6.58
N TYR A 135 3.76 -13.33 7.72
CA TYR A 135 3.93 -12.46 8.87
C TYR A 135 5.34 -11.91 8.90
N VAL A 136 5.51 -10.76 9.53
CA VAL A 136 6.81 -10.13 9.73
C VAL A 136 7.17 -10.26 11.20
N ASN A 137 8.38 -10.73 11.49
CA ASN A 137 8.86 -10.84 12.85
C ASN A 137 8.93 -9.44 13.49
N PRO A 138 8.29 -9.22 14.65
CA PRO A 138 8.19 -7.90 15.26
C PRO A 138 9.51 -7.36 15.82
N TYR A 139 10.60 -8.14 15.82
CA TYR A 139 11.91 -7.72 16.34
C TYR A 139 13.02 -7.80 15.30
N THR A 140 12.94 -8.73 14.36
CA THR A 140 14.00 -8.94 13.36
C THR A 140 13.61 -8.46 11.96
N GLY A 141 12.32 -8.27 11.68
CA GLY A 141 11.84 -8.01 10.33
C GLY A 141 11.85 -9.22 9.40
N ASP A 142 12.25 -10.40 9.90
CA ASP A 142 12.26 -11.62 9.10
C ASP A 142 10.83 -12.03 8.70
N LEU A 143 10.70 -12.58 7.49
CA LEU A 143 9.42 -13.11 7.02
C LEU A 143 9.16 -14.51 7.59
N ILE A 144 8.06 -14.64 8.31
CA ILE A 144 7.53 -15.89 8.87
C ILE A 144 6.42 -16.38 7.95
N LYS A 145 6.61 -17.57 7.39
CA LYS A 145 5.67 -18.19 6.46
C LYS A 145 4.81 -19.22 7.17
#